data_AF-A0A1J6XEH9-F1
#
_entry.id   AF-A0A1J6XEH9-F1
#
_cell.length_a   1.000
_cell.length_b   1.000
_cell.length_c   1.000
_cell.angle_alpha   90.00
_cell.angle_beta   90.00
_cell.angle_gamma   90.00
#
_symmetry.space_group_name_H-M   'P 1'
#
loop_
_entity.id
_entity.type
_entity.pdbx_description
1 polymer ?
#
loop_
_entity_poly.entity_id
_entity_poly.type
_entity_poly.pdbx_seq_one_letter_code
_entity_poly.pdbx_strand_id
1 'polypeptide(L)' 'MTITTTLTPRRPTTTWQVDDMLTVGNVRWVIRELTGERVRLEALNTPAGIWWDTTLSNLPDKEPS' A
#
# COMPACT_ATOMS: atom_id res chain seq x y z
N MET A 1 -30.26 5.16 2.06
CA MET A 1 -29.05 5.77 2.66
C MET A 1 -27.85 5.16 1.95
N THR A 2 -27.22 5.91 1.06
CA THR A 2 -26.12 5.41 0.23
C THR A 2 -24.82 5.90 0.85
N ILE A 3 -24.03 5.00 1.43
CA ILE A 3 -22.68 5.34 1.89
C ILE A 3 -21.78 5.44 0.66
N THR A 4 -21.61 6.65 0.15
CA THR A 4 -20.61 6.93 -0.88
C THR A 4 -19.23 6.88 -0.21
N THR A 5 -18.54 5.75 -0.34
CA THR A 5 -17.13 5.64 0.02
C THR A 5 -16.34 6.53 -0.94
N THR A 6 -16.03 7.76 -0.52
CA THR A 6 -15.13 8.67 -1.22
C THR A 6 -13.73 8.06 -1.26
N LEU A 7 -13.43 7.31 -2.32
CA LEU A 7 -12.06 7.05 -2.74
C LEU A 7 -11.50 8.37 -3.26
N THR A 8 -10.92 9.18 -2.38
CA THR A 8 -10.14 10.35 -2.82
C THR A 8 -8.99 9.82 -3.67
N PRO A 9 -8.91 10.12 -4.98
CA PRO A 9 -7.75 9.76 -5.78
C PRO A 9 -6.54 10.49 -5.19
N ARG A 10 -5.57 9.72 -4.68
CA ARG A 10 -4.37 10.24 -4.01
C ARG A 10 -3.52 10.97 -5.04
N ARG A 11 -2.95 12.11 -4.65
CA ARG A 11 -2.16 12.96 -5.54
C ARG A 11 -0.98 12.15 -6.11
N PRO A 12 -0.72 12.20 -7.42
CA PRO A 12 0.20 11.27 -8.11
C PRO A 12 1.70 11.60 -7.92
N THR A 13 2.10 12.30 -6.87
CA THR A 13 3.47 12.83 -6.74
C THR A 13 4.33 12.14 -5.68
N THR A 14 3.82 11.14 -5.00
CA THR A 14 4.61 10.40 -4.01
C THR A 14 5.33 9.25 -4.70
N THR A 15 6.63 9.43 -4.97
CA THR A 15 7.51 8.38 -5.49
C THR A 15 7.65 7.25 -4.47
N TRP A 16 7.07 6.08 -4.75
CA TRP A 16 7.25 4.88 -3.93
C TRP A 16 8.63 4.27 -4.11
N GLN A 17 9.14 3.66 -3.05
CA GLN A 17 10.43 2.99 -2.97
C GLN A 17 10.28 1.68 -2.20
N VAL A 18 11.24 0.79 -2.37
CA VAL A 18 11.36 -0.40 -1.51
C VAL A 18 11.57 0.05 -0.06
N ASP A 19 11.03 -0.73 0.87
CA ASP A 19 10.94 -0.46 2.32
C ASP A 19 9.99 0.68 2.73
N ASP A 20 9.30 1.34 1.80
CA ASP A 20 8.17 2.21 2.14
C ASP A 20 7.06 1.39 2.82
N MET A 21 6.41 2.02 3.79
CA MET A 21 5.34 1.42 4.57
C MET A 21 3.98 2.06 4.30
N LEU A 22 2.96 1.24 4.41
CA LEU A 22 1.57 1.65 4.31
C LEU A 22 0.69 0.76 5.18
N THR A 23 -0.45 1.29 5.59
CA THR A 23 -1.41 0.55 6.39
C THR A 23 -2.72 0.37 5.60
N VAL A 24 -3.21 -0.87 5.55
CA VAL A 24 -4.50 -1.23 4.96
C VAL A 24 -5.35 -1.91 6.02
N GLY A 25 -6.42 -1.24 6.46
CA GLY A 25 -7.18 -1.68 7.62
C GLY A 25 -6.31 -1.71 8.87
N ASN A 26 -6.19 -2.88 9.51
CA ASN A 26 -5.35 -3.09 10.70
C ASN A 26 -4.00 -3.75 10.39
N VAL A 27 -3.64 -3.89 9.11
CA VAL A 27 -2.40 -4.56 8.69
C VAL A 27 -1.41 -3.54 8.16
N ARG A 28 -0.20 -3.58 8.70
CA ARG A 28 0.97 -2.84 8.23
C ARG A 28 1.66 -3.64 7.14
N TRP A 29 1.91 -2.99 6.02
CA TRP A 29 2.55 -3.55 4.85
C TRP A 29 3.82 -2.79 4.53
N VAL A 30 4.85 -3.50 4.09
CA VAL A 30 6.10 -2.92 3.60
C VAL A 30 6.33 -3.35 2.16
N ILE A 31 6.76 -2.44 1.30
CA ILE A 31 7.13 -2.76 -0.07
C ILE A 31 8.44 -3.53 -0.05
N ARG A 32 8.44 -4.76 -0.59
CA ARG A 32 9.65 -5.57 -0.75
C ARG A 32 10.13 -5.61 -2.19
N GLU A 33 9.22 -5.57 -3.15
CA GLU A 33 9.55 -5.55 -4.57
C GLU A 33 8.75 -4.44 -5.25
N LEU A 34 9.44 -3.64 -6.07
CA LEU A 34 8.84 -2.59 -6.89
C LEU A 34 9.43 -2.68 -8.29
N THR A 35 8.60 -2.94 -9.30
CA THR A 35 9.03 -3.06 -10.70
C THR A 35 8.05 -2.32 -11.60
N GLY A 36 8.43 -1.11 -12.01
CA GLY A 36 7.54 -0.22 -12.74
C GLY A 36 6.32 0.12 -11.88
N GLU A 37 5.13 -0.28 -12.34
CA GLU A 37 3.88 -0.11 -11.57
C GLU A 37 3.57 -1.27 -10.62
N ARG A 38 4.21 -2.43 -10.76
CA ARG A 38 3.93 -3.61 -9.92
C ARG A 38 4.65 -3.49 -8.59
N VAL A 39 3.92 -3.83 -7.53
CA VAL A 39 4.38 -3.75 -6.15
C VAL A 39 4.05 -5.05 -5.45
N ARG A 40 5.01 -5.54 -4.68
CA ARG A 40 4.81 -6.67 -3.79
C ARG A 40 5.10 -6.27 -2.36
N LEU A 41 4.13 -6.51 -1.50
CA LEU A 41 4.17 -6.11 -0.11
C LEU A 41 4.17 -7.32 0.82
N GLU A 42 4.87 -7.18 1.94
CA GLU A 42 4.89 -8.14 3.03
C GLU A 42 4.17 -7.52 4.24
N ALA A 43 3.31 -8.31 4.89
CA ALA A 43 2.64 -7.87 6.10
C ALA A 43 3.58 -7.98 7.33
N LEU A 44 3.65 -6.93 8.14
CA LEU A 44 4.60 -6.81 9.26
C LEU A 44 3.99 -7.12 10.64
N ASN A 45 2.69 -6.94 10.82
CA ASN A 45 2.01 -7.12 12.12
C ASN A 45 1.01 -8.29 12.12
N THR A 46 1.20 -9.24 11.21
CA THR A 46 0.45 -10.49 11.10
C THR A 46 1.42 -11.66 11.11
N PRO A 47 0.96 -12.93 11.18
CA PRO A 47 1.83 -14.07 10.95
C PRO A 47 2.66 -13.91 9.66
N ALA A 48 3.92 -14.29 9.73
CA ALA A 48 4.86 -14.17 8.60
C ALA A 48 4.39 -14.96 7.38
N GLY A 49 4.79 -14.50 6.18
CA GLY A 49 4.48 -15.18 4.92
C GLY A 49 3.19 -14.72 4.25
N ILE A 50 2.57 -13.63 4.71
CA ILE A 50 1.46 -12.98 4.01
C ILE A 50 2.03 -11.94 3.05
N TRP A 51 1.75 -12.16 1.77
CA TRP A 51 2.18 -11.32 0.67
C TRP A 51 0.99 -10.74 -0.08
N TRP A 52 1.13 -9.50 -0.55
CA TRP A 52 0.14 -8.83 -1.37
C TRP A 52 0.80 -8.26 -2.63
N ASP A 53 0.38 -8.79 -3.78
CA ASP A 53 0.78 -8.34 -5.11
C ASP A 53 -0.27 -7.37 -5.66
N THR A 54 0.16 -6.16 -6.03
CA THR A 54 -0.73 -5.09 -6.51
C THR A 54 0.02 -4.11 -7.42
N THR A 55 -0.60 -2.96 -7.72
CA THR A 55 0.04 -1.85 -8.43
C THR A 55 0.08 -0.59 -7.58
N LEU A 56 1.01 0.32 -7.90
CA LEU A 56 1.16 1.62 -7.24
C LEU A 56 -0.16 2.42 -7.20
N SER A 57 -0.95 2.36 -8.27
CA SER A 57 -2.23 3.07 -8.40
C SER A 57 -3.30 2.53 -7.44
N ASN A 58 -3.15 1.30 -6.96
CA ASN A 58 -4.05 0.68 -6.00
C ASN A 58 -3.57 0.83 -4.55
N LEU A 59 -2.38 1.39 -4.33
CA LEU A 59 -1.87 1.59 -2.98
C LEU A 59 -2.61 2.73 -2.26
N PRO A 60 -2.86 2.56 -0.95
CA PRO A 60 -3.23 3.67 -0.11
C PRO A 60 -2.09 4.69 0.06
N ASP A 61 -2.31 5.76 0.80
CA ASP A 61 -1.34 6.82 1.07
C ASP A 61 -0.24 6.19 1.91
N LYS A 62 0.98 6.68 1.72
CA LYS A 62 2.11 6.30 2.55
C LYS A 62 1.82 6.63 4.01
N GLU A 63 2.32 5.78 4.90
CA GLU A 63 2.49 6.22 6.28
C GLU A 63 3.50 7.39 6.30
N PRO A 64 3.21 8.49 7.02
CA PRO A 64 4.19 9.54 7.22
C PRO A 64 5.36 8.97 8.03
N SER A 65 6.56 9.09 7.47
CA SER A 65 7.84 8.79 8.11
C SER A 65 8.14 9.69 9.30
#